data_AF-H1LEI5-F1
#
_entry.id   AF-H1LEI5-F1
#
_cell.length_a   1.000
_cell.length_b   1.000
_cell.length_c   1.000
_cell.angle_alpha   90.00
_cell.angle_beta   90.00
_cell.angle_gamma   90.00
#
_symmetry.space_group_name_H-M   'P 1'
#
loop_
_entity.id
_entity.type
_entity.pdbx_description
1 polymer ?
#
loop_
_entity_poly.entity_id
_entity_poly.type
_entity_poly.pdbx_seq_one_letter_code
_entity_poly.pdbx_strand_id
1 'polypeptide(L)'
;MINKRIVSFMTFSAFVGMAMFNISVASAKSTTKIVYDRTINKPANSRNVNLTTRNAIYSKPGILKSAKVVATKATTKRLQHSNKDNDNFRAYRIIKTNRGTYYYKIVSFDSHYRGWIYGGKSRTGYYGGVKPFTTVKNTSIKSPLTPDGDTNYHIPSSLISETTNTFFFQAPKYTQYKVGRKISANHKVISATSKYKDTPFTLVRSIQTTRSGDLWYQIASNDQDINGAWIPGNQISNSDVVTSSTNSGTNESSTSTSSSTTTNTSIMNSALQIANLAGRTDYFNGNSLNTNYSNNLNLQAAYTQGYNAAASDAQKAKSDAIADVKNGMALNKSYSGDLGIQRVYESMYNNCETARNQGINDCTDGKLSNANYSLDGDLQAAYQAGYNSIAATKDIYQLGISFTIDGVDQSGAFWNALNKTQQDALVSAAAADKLPQSATEVTSADVQKVLEDAKISTIIFNGKTIKFSNADAVSITPSTATVQVPVIAHYISQ
;
A
#
# COMPACT_ATOMS: atom_id res chain seq x y z
N MET A 1 -41.58 31.15 -57.20
CA MET A 1 -40.95 32.41 -56.76
C MET A 1 -39.47 32.12 -56.55
N ILE A 2 -38.62 32.21 -57.60
CA ILE A 2 -37.87 33.41 -58.05
C ILE A 2 -37.12 34.03 -56.85
N ASN A 3 -35.83 33.79 -56.56
CA ASN A 3 -34.57 33.79 -57.33
C ASN A 3 -33.88 35.18 -57.36
N LYS A 4 -32.53 35.18 -57.25
CA LYS A 4 -31.51 36.25 -57.44
C LYS A 4 -31.11 37.05 -56.18
N ARG A 5 -29.84 37.11 -55.72
CA ARG A 5 -28.51 37.48 -56.30
C ARG A 5 -28.31 38.99 -56.52
N ILE A 6 -27.03 39.40 -56.32
CA ILE A 6 -26.30 40.63 -56.71
C ILE A 6 -26.10 41.60 -55.52
N VAL A 7 -24.93 41.66 -54.86
CA VAL A 7 -23.60 42.20 -55.26
C VAL A 7 -23.60 43.72 -55.39
N SER A 8 -22.82 44.41 -54.55
CA SER A 8 -22.22 45.69 -54.90
C SER A 8 -20.79 45.78 -54.36
N PHE A 9 -19.91 46.06 -55.31
CA PHE A 9 -18.49 46.42 -55.19
C PHE A 9 -18.36 47.84 -54.63
N MET A 10 -17.33 48.09 -53.81
CA MET A 10 -16.68 49.40 -53.75
C MET A 10 -15.20 49.24 -53.38
N THR A 11 -14.34 49.68 -54.29
CA THR A 11 -12.86 49.72 -54.22
C THR A 11 -12.41 51.15 -53.93
N PHE A 12 -11.53 51.39 -52.94
CA PHE A 12 -10.18 52.00 -53.09
C PHE A 12 -9.45 52.20 -51.74
N SER A 13 -8.27 51.57 -51.66
CA SER A 13 -6.98 51.94 -51.06
C SER A 13 -6.85 52.92 -49.88
N ALA A 14 -6.21 52.47 -48.79
CA ALA A 14 -4.91 52.97 -48.29
C ALA A 14 -4.48 52.26 -46.98
N PHE A 15 -3.19 51.93 -46.89
CA PHE A 15 -2.47 51.38 -45.72
C PHE A 15 -2.57 52.28 -44.47
N VAL A 16 -2.82 51.72 -43.27
CA VAL A 16 -2.19 52.02 -41.95
C VAL A 16 -2.77 51.06 -40.87
N GLY A 17 -1.91 50.40 -40.08
CA GLY A 17 -2.22 50.08 -38.67
C GLY A 17 -2.52 48.62 -38.29
N MET A 18 -1.68 48.05 -37.42
CA MET A 18 -1.75 46.69 -36.87
C MET A 18 -3.01 46.41 -36.03
N ALA A 19 -3.58 45.21 -36.19
CA ALA A 19 -4.13 44.38 -35.10
C ALA A 19 -4.40 42.95 -35.61
N MET A 20 -3.45 42.03 -35.40
CA MET A 20 -3.77 40.60 -35.48
C MET A 20 -4.71 40.27 -34.33
N PHE A 21 -5.99 40.10 -34.62
CA PHE A 21 -6.91 39.45 -33.69
C PHE A 21 -6.45 38.00 -33.52
N ASN A 22 -5.81 37.72 -32.38
CA ASN A 22 -5.71 36.37 -31.85
C ASN A 22 -7.15 35.89 -31.58
N ILE A 23 -7.77 35.25 -32.57
CA ILE A 23 -8.89 34.35 -32.32
C ILE A 23 -8.27 33.18 -31.54
N SER A 24 -8.29 33.31 -30.22
CA SER A 24 -8.15 32.15 -29.35
C SER A 24 -9.30 31.21 -29.70
N VAL A 25 -9.01 30.20 -30.51
CA VAL A 25 -9.89 29.03 -30.60
C VAL A 25 -10.01 28.50 -29.18
N ALA A 26 -11.17 28.71 -28.57
CA ALA A 26 -11.49 28.16 -27.28
C ALA A 26 -11.41 26.64 -27.40
N SER A 27 -10.27 26.06 -27.01
CA SER A 27 -10.10 24.63 -26.89
C SER A 27 -11.21 24.12 -25.97
N ALA A 28 -12.13 23.32 -26.52
CA ALA A 28 -13.20 22.72 -25.76
C ALA A 28 -12.59 22.00 -24.54
N LYS A 29 -12.91 22.48 -23.33
CA LYS A 29 -12.37 21.95 -22.07
C LYS A 29 -12.60 20.44 -22.05
N SER A 30 -11.51 19.67 -22.17
CA SER A 30 -11.60 18.21 -22.23
C SER A 30 -12.45 17.66 -21.08
N THR A 31 -13.40 16.79 -21.41
CA THR A 31 -14.27 16.16 -20.42
C THR A 31 -13.42 15.40 -19.41
N THR A 32 -13.67 15.58 -18.12
CA THR A 32 -12.89 14.89 -17.08
C THR A 32 -13.22 13.40 -17.09
N LYS A 33 -12.19 12.55 -17.23
CA LYS A 33 -12.31 11.08 -17.27
C LYS A 33 -11.55 10.46 -16.10
N ILE A 34 -11.98 9.26 -15.69
CA ILE A 34 -11.26 8.43 -14.70
C ILE A 34 -10.21 7.63 -15.46
N VAL A 35 -8.95 7.72 -15.04
CA VAL A 35 -7.81 7.02 -15.67
C VAL A 35 -7.20 5.96 -14.75
N TYR A 36 -7.67 5.90 -13.51
CA TYR A 36 -7.22 4.97 -12.49
C TYR A 36 -8.36 4.76 -11.51
N ASP A 37 -8.66 3.51 -11.21
CA ASP A 37 -9.65 3.14 -10.20
C ASP A 37 -9.22 1.86 -9.49
N ARG A 38 -8.83 1.98 -8.21
CA ARG A 38 -8.37 0.83 -7.43
C ARG A 38 -8.98 0.79 -6.04
N THR A 39 -9.32 -0.43 -5.62
CA THR A 39 -9.62 -0.75 -4.23
C THR A 39 -8.36 -0.54 -3.38
N ILE A 40 -8.53 -0.03 -2.17
CA ILE A 40 -7.42 0.11 -1.23
C ILE A 40 -7.20 -1.24 -0.55
N ASN A 41 -6.17 -1.96 -1.01
CA ASN A 41 -5.78 -3.30 -0.54
C ASN A 41 -4.82 -3.24 0.66
N LYS A 42 -5.13 -2.37 1.63
CA LYS A 42 -4.42 -2.32 2.92
C LYS A 42 -5.22 -3.06 4.01
N PRO A 43 -4.59 -3.45 5.13
CA PRO A 43 -5.31 -3.98 6.30
C PRO A 43 -6.52 -3.12 6.70
N ALA A 44 -7.51 -3.71 7.38
CA ALA A 44 -8.76 -3.02 7.70
C ALA A 44 -8.55 -1.73 8.51
N ASN A 45 -7.69 -1.77 9.52
CA ASN A 45 -7.45 -0.66 10.44
C ASN A 45 -6.55 0.45 9.87
N SER A 46 -5.65 0.14 8.95
CA SER A 46 -4.85 1.16 8.23
C SER A 46 -5.65 1.96 7.19
N ARG A 47 -6.96 1.67 7.07
CA ARG A 47 -7.91 2.37 6.21
C ARG A 47 -8.86 3.29 6.97
N ASN A 48 -8.74 3.35 8.29
CA ASN A 48 -9.49 4.28 9.11
C ASN A 48 -8.98 5.69 8.85
N VAL A 49 -9.93 6.59 8.60
CA VAL A 49 -9.65 7.98 8.28
C VAL A 49 -10.58 8.91 9.03
N ASN A 50 -10.11 10.12 9.28
CA ASN A 50 -10.96 11.26 9.62
C ASN A 50 -11.03 12.20 8.40
N LEU A 51 -12.08 13.00 8.31
CA LEU A 51 -12.27 13.97 7.24
C LEU A 51 -11.33 15.17 7.43
N THR A 52 -11.09 15.90 6.33
CA THR A 52 -10.51 17.25 6.38
C THR A 52 -11.62 18.30 6.21
N THR A 53 -11.43 19.52 6.73
CA THR A 53 -12.44 20.60 6.76
C THR A 53 -12.84 21.15 5.38
N ARG A 54 -12.21 20.71 4.30
CA ARG A 54 -12.17 21.50 3.05
C ARG A 54 -13.18 21.05 2.00
N ASN A 55 -13.73 19.84 2.13
CA ASN A 55 -14.47 19.18 1.05
C ASN A 55 -15.79 18.57 1.50
N ALA A 56 -16.76 18.62 0.59
CA ALA A 56 -18.04 17.91 0.71
C ALA A 56 -17.87 16.44 0.24
N ILE A 57 -18.83 15.60 0.64
CA ILE A 57 -18.95 14.21 0.17
C ILE A 57 -20.00 14.20 -0.94
N TYR A 58 -19.68 13.54 -2.05
CA TYR A 58 -20.54 13.48 -3.23
C TYR A 58 -20.90 12.04 -3.62
N SER A 59 -22.00 11.83 -4.35
CA SER A 59 -22.44 10.49 -4.79
C SER A 59 -21.47 9.84 -5.79
N LYS A 60 -20.79 10.66 -6.59
CA LYS A 60 -19.70 10.33 -7.50
C LYS A 60 -18.63 11.43 -7.40
N PRO A 61 -17.42 11.25 -7.93
CA PRO A 61 -16.38 12.27 -7.84
C PRO A 61 -16.92 13.65 -8.21
N GLY A 62 -16.76 14.63 -7.30
CA GLY A 62 -17.48 15.91 -7.37
C GLY A 62 -17.20 16.77 -8.61
N ILE A 63 -16.17 16.43 -9.38
CA ILE A 63 -15.84 17.07 -10.67
C ILE A 63 -16.66 16.51 -11.86
N LEU A 64 -17.33 15.37 -11.69
CA LEU A 64 -18.13 14.75 -12.74
C LEU A 64 -19.53 15.39 -12.81
N LYS A 65 -20.07 15.48 -14.03
CA LYS A 65 -21.43 15.98 -14.27
C LYS A 65 -22.45 15.20 -13.43
N SER A 66 -23.40 15.91 -12.84
CA SER A 66 -24.49 15.37 -12.00
C SER A 66 -24.02 14.70 -10.69
N ALA A 67 -22.86 15.08 -10.14
CA ALA A 67 -22.47 14.68 -8.79
C ALA A 67 -23.40 15.34 -7.76
N LYS A 68 -24.11 14.54 -6.96
CA LYS A 68 -25.02 15.03 -5.91
C LYS A 68 -24.26 15.17 -4.60
N VAL A 69 -24.53 16.22 -3.82
CA VAL A 69 -23.97 16.38 -2.48
C VAL A 69 -24.64 15.37 -1.54
N VAL A 70 -23.84 14.50 -0.93
CA VAL A 70 -24.25 13.56 0.12
C VAL A 70 -24.05 14.19 1.50
N ALA A 71 -22.95 14.93 1.69
CA ALA A 71 -22.70 15.73 2.87
C ALA A 71 -22.06 17.06 2.49
N THR A 72 -22.62 18.17 2.96
CA THR A 72 -22.09 19.52 2.72
C THR A 72 -20.74 19.71 3.42
N LYS A 73 -20.00 20.75 3.03
CA LYS A 73 -18.75 21.15 3.72
C LYS A 73 -18.98 21.44 5.22
N ALA A 74 -20.14 21.99 5.57
CA ALA A 74 -20.50 22.25 6.96
C ALA A 74 -20.70 20.93 7.74
N THR A 75 -21.40 19.97 7.14
CA THR A 75 -21.57 18.63 7.71
C THR A 75 -20.23 17.91 7.89
N THR A 76 -19.35 17.93 6.89
CA THR A 76 -18.03 17.28 7.01
C THR A 76 -17.15 17.94 8.09
N LYS A 77 -17.22 19.28 8.22
CA LYS A 77 -16.56 20.00 9.32
C LYS A 77 -17.10 19.57 10.69
N ARG A 78 -18.41 19.39 10.84
CA ARG A 78 -19.02 18.89 12.09
C ARG A 78 -18.55 17.47 12.40
N LEU A 79 -18.64 16.56 11.42
CA LEU A 79 -18.23 15.15 11.59
C LEU A 79 -16.75 15.01 11.94
N GLN A 80 -15.89 15.88 11.40
CA GLN A 80 -14.48 15.89 11.74
C GLN A 80 -14.24 16.10 13.24
N HIS A 81 -14.98 17.02 13.87
CA HIS A 81 -14.85 17.40 15.28
C HIS A 81 -15.80 16.62 16.20
N SER A 82 -16.57 15.67 15.67
CA SER A 82 -17.51 14.89 16.47
C SER A 82 -16.79 14.11 17.57
N ASN A 83 -17.42 14.05 18.74
CA ASN A 83 -17.03 13.19 19.86
C ASN A 83 -17.70 11.80 19.81
N LYS A 84 -18.41 11.48 18.71
CA LYS A 84 -19.10 10.18 18.56
C LYS A 84 -18.28 9.22 17.69
N ASP A 85 -18.03 8.02 18.17
CA ASP A 85 -17.23 7.04 17.43
C ASP A 85 -17.88 6.55 16.14
N ASN A 86 -19.21 6.60 16.03
CA ASN A 86 -19.91 6.23 14.79
C ASN A 86 -19.62 7.18 13.62
N ASP A 87 -19.12 8.39 13.91
CA ASP A 87 -18.65 9.38 12.92
C ASP A 87 -17.20 9.12 12.47
N ASN A 88 -16.62 7.97 12.81
CA ASN A 88 -15.39 7.47 12.18
C ASN A 88 -15.65 7.05 10.73
N PHE A 89 -14.63 7.21 9.88
CA PHE A 89 -14.72 6.89 8.46
C PHE A 89 -13.70 5.84 8.03
N ARG A 90 -14.03 5.10 6.98
CA ARG A 90 -13.09 4.22 6.27
C ARG A 90 -12.97 4.64 4.82
N ALA A 91 -11.75 4.78 4.34
CA ALA A 91 -11.45 4.90 2.92
C ALA A 91 -11.20 3.52 2.31
N TYR A 92 -11.90 3.17 1.23
CA TYR A 92 -11.82 1.81 0.66
C TYR A 92 -11.57 1.76 -0.84
N ARG A 93 -11.63 2.89 -1.54
CA ARG A 93 -11.31 2.99 -2.96
C ARG A 93 -10.67 4.34 -3.26
N ILE A 94 -9.79 4.37 -4.25
CA ILE A 94 -9.14 5.59 -4.72
C ILE A 94 -9.19 5.63 -6.25
N ILE A 95 -9.50 6.79 -6.80
CA ILE A 95 -9.43 7.04 -8.25
C ILE A 95 -8.49 8.19 -8.56
N LYS A 96 -7.99 8.24 -9.80
CA LYS A 96 -7.29 9.39 -10.40
C LYS A 96 -8.04 9.81 -11.65
N THR A 97 -8.19 11.12 -11.85
CA THR A 97 -8.70 11.67 -13.10
C THR A 97 -7.58 11.95 -14.10
N ASN A 98 -7.92 12.13 -15.37
CA ASN A 98 -6.99 12.60 -16.41
C ASN A 98 -6.36 13.98 -16.09
N ARG A 99 -6.90 14.71 -15.11
CA ARG A 99 -6.37 16.00 -14.63
C ARG A 99 -5.41 15.85 -13.44
N GLY A 100 -5.02 14.62 -13.10
CA GLY A 100 -4.11 14.34 -11.99
C GLY A 100 -4.73 14.50 -10.60
N THR A 101 -6.06 14.60 -10.50
CA THR A 101 -6.74 14.73 -9.20
C THR A 101 -7.20 13.39 -8.66
N TYR A 102 -7.07 13.21 -7.35
CA TYR A 102 -7.47 12.01 -6.64
C TYR A 102 -8.80 12.21 -5.90
N TYR A 103 -9.59 11.13 -5.81
CA TYR A 103 -10.77 11.06 -4.97
C TYR A 103 -10.77 9.76 -4.18
N TYR A 104 -11.23 9.84 -2.92
CA TYR A 104 -11.37 8.68 -2.05
C TYR A 104 -12.85 8.33 -1.90
N LYS A 105 -13.19 7.05 -2.06
CA LYS A 105 -14.49 6.53 -1.69
C LYS A 105 -14.47 6.18 -0.20
N ILE A 106 -15.37 6.81 0.55
CA ILE A 106 -15.43 6.73 2.01
C ILE A 106 -16.81 6.28 2.48
N VAL A 107 -16.85 5.76 3.70
CA VAL A 107 -18.08 5.39 4.42
C VAL A 107 -17.92 5.70 5.91
N SER A 108 -18.94 6.27 6.56
CA SER A 108 -19.02 6.37 8.02
C SER A 108 -19.27 5.00 8.66
N PHE A 109 -18.92 4.83 9.93
CA PHE A 109 -19.02 3.50 10.57
C PHE A 109 -20.45 3.05 10.85
N ASP A 110 -21.37 4.00 11.01
CA ASP A 110 -22.82 3.76 11.00
C ASP A 110 -23.44 3.70 9.61
N SER A 111 -22.65 3.86 8.55
CA SER A 111 -23.09 3.85 7.15
C SER A 111 -24.01 4.99 6.69
N HIS A 112 -24.32 5.98 7.53
CA HIS A 112 -25.16 7.13 7.14
C HIS A 112 -24.56 7.95 6.00
N TYR A 113 -23.22 8.06 5.95
CA TYR A 113 -22.53 8.81 4.91
C TYR A 113 -21.68 7.88 4.06
N ARG A 114 -21.97 7.81 2.75
CA ARG A 114 -21.17 7.08 1.76
C ARG A 114 -21.03 7.88 0.49
N GLY A 115 -19.79 8.07 0.03
CA GLY A 115 -19.56 8.79 -1.22
C GLY A 115 -18.09 9.03 -1.53
N TRP A 116 -17.83 9.98 -2.41
CA TRP A 116 -16.51 10.37 -2.88
C TRP A 116 -16.15 11.75 -2.32
N ILE A 117 -14.94 11.85 -1.79
CA ILE A 117 -14.37 13.10 -1.29
C ILE A 117 -13.09 13.42 -2.07
N TYR A 118 -12.91 14.70 -2.41
CA TYR A 118 -11.73 15.18 -3.13
C TYR A 118 -10.47 14.98 -2.28
N GLY A 119 -9.48 14.30 -2.83
CA GLY A 119 -8.25 13.87 -2.18
C GLY A 119 -7.00 14.70 -2.50
N GLY A 120 -7.10 15.70 -3.40
CA GLY A 120 -5.95 16.51 -3.80
C GLY A 120 -5.32 16.08 -5.13
N LYS A 121 -4.12 16.59 -5.42
CA LYS A 121 -3.32 16.24 -6.62
C LYS A 121 -2.18 15.26 -6.35
N SER A 122 -1.86 14.99 -5.08
CA SER A 122 -0.85 14.02 -4.68
C SER A 122 -1.49 12.67 -4.34
N ARG A 123 -0.79 11.58 -4.67
CA ARG A 123 -1.11 10.23 -4.16
C ARG A 123 -0.51 9.99 -2.78
N THR A 124 0.61 10.67 -2.50
CA THR A 124 1.38 10.50 -1.27
C THR A 124 0.83 11.45 -0.22
N GLY A 125 0.23 10.85 0.80
CA GLY A 125 -0.43 11.55 1.89
C GLY A 125 -1.89 11.84 1.58
N TYR A 126 -2.76 11.52 2.53
CA TYR A 126 -4.20 11.68 2.48
C TYR A 126 -4.67 13.16 2.32
N TYR A 127 -3.72 14.09 2.12
CA TYR A 127 -3.83 15.54 2.12
C TYR A 127 -4.69 16.09 0.97
N GLY A 128 -6.00 16.02 1.18
CA GLY A 128 -6.96 16.80 0.43
C GLY A 128 -8.34 16.68 1.03
N GLY A 129 -8.76 15.46 1.38
CA GLY A 129 -10.12 15.17 1.87
C GLY A 129 -10.19 14.36 3.15
N VAL A 130 -9.15 13.59 3.44
CA VAL A 130 -9.10 12.63 4.55
C VAL A 130 -7.74 12.67 5.23
N LYS A 131 -7.59 12.03 6.39
CA LYS A 131 -6.29 11.77 7.02
C LYS A 131 -6.35 10.45 7.78
N PRO A 132 -5.24 9.71 7.94
CA PRO A 132 -5.22 8.54 8.81
C PRO A 132 -5.77 8.90 10.19
N PHE A 133 -6.52 7.98 10.79
CA PHE A 133 -7.09 8.21 12.11
C PHE A 133 -7.06 6.94 12.94
N THR A 134 -6.35 7.02 14.07
CA THR A 134 -6.35 5.97 15.08
C THR A 134 -7.64 6.08 15.89
N THR A 135 -8.49 5.05 15.81
CA THR A 135 -9.81 5.03 16.43
C THR A 135 -9.80 4.64 17.91
N VAL A 136 -8.64 4.21 18.40
CA VAL A 136 -8.40 3.83 19.79
C VAL A 136 -7.06 4.42 20.27
N LYS A 137 -6.93 4.54 21.58
CA LYS A 137 -5.69 4.91 22.26
C LYS A 137 -5.51 4.04 23.50
N ASN A 138 -4.27 3.93 23.97
CA ASN A 138 -4.02 3.35 25.29
C ASN A 138 -4.78 4.15 26.34
N THR A 139 -5.27 3.46 27.37
CA THR A 139 -6.04 4.08 28.44
C THR A 139 -5.18 5.11 29.16
N SER A 140 -5.58 6.39 29.10
CA SER A 140 -4.86 7.49 29.75
C SER A 140 -5.40 7.83 31.15
N ILE A 141 -6.57 7.31 31.49
CA ILE A 141 -7.21 7.45 32.81
C ILE A 141 -6.94 6.17 33.59
N LYS A 142 -6.77 6.25 34.92
CA LYS A 142 -6.69 5.04 35.75
C LYS A 142 -7.97 4.23 35.55
N SER A 143 -7.82 3.12 34.85
CA SER A 143 -8.87 2.13 34.63
C SER A 143 -9.46 1.73 36.00
N PRO A 144 -10.79 1.73 36.18
CA PRO A 144 -11.39 1.38 37.47
C PRO A 144 -11.10 -0.06 37.88
N LEU A 145 -10.88 -0.93 36.89
CA LEU A 145 -10.39 -2.30 37.09
C LEU A 145 -8.97 -2.44 36.53
N THR A 146 -8.19 -3.33 37.10
CA THR A 146 -6.82 -3.64 36.67
C THR A 146 -6.84 -4.80 35.68
N PRO A 147 -6.41 -4.62 34.42
CA PRO A 147 -6.20 -5.73 33.49
C PRO A 147 -4.89 -6.45 33.82
N ASP A 148 -4.97 -7.37 34.76
CA ASP A 148 -3.85 -8.19 35.22
C ASP A 148 -3.76 -9.55 34.50
N GLY A 149 -4.83 -9.99 33.86
CA GLY A 149 -4.97 -11.35 33.31
C GLY A 149 -5.29 -12.42 34.35
N ASP A 150 -5.33 -12.06 35.64
CA ASP A 150 -5.38 -12.97 36.78
C ASP A 150 -6.73 -12.90 37.53
N THR A 151 -7.33 -11.71 37.65
CA THR A 151 -8.58 -11.51 38.37
C THR A 151 -9.76 -12.04 37.55
N ASN A 152 -10.48 -13.01 38.10
CA ASN A 152 -11.66 -13.59 37.44
C ASN A 152 -12.91 -12.75 37.66
N TYR A 153 -13.70 -12.64 36.61
CA TYR A 153 -15.00 -12.00 36.57
C TYR A 153 -16.04 -12.90 35.91
N HIS A 154 -17.31 -12.63 36.21
CA HIS A 154 -18.47 -13.14 35.47
C HIS A 154 -19.26 -12.00 34.81
N ILE A 155 -20.20 -12.37 33.94
CA ILE A 155 -21.13 -11.40 33.36
C ILE A 155 -22.03 -10.87 34.49
N PRO A 156 -22.19 -9.53 34.65
CA PRO A 156 -23.13 -9.00 35.62
C PRO A 156 -24.54 -9.53 35.37
N SER A 157 -25.27 -9.88 36.43
CA SER A 157 -26.59 -10.51 36.29
C SER A 157 -27.59 -9.67 35.49
N SER A 158 -27.47 -8.34 35.51
CA SER A 158 -28.29 -7.40 34.74
C SER A 158 -28.07 -7.47 33.21
N LEU A 159 -27.00 -8.13 32.75
CA LEU A 159 -26.63 -8.27 31.34
C LEU A 159 -26.83 -9.70 30.82
N ILE A 160 -27.35 -10.61 31.65
CA ILE A 160 -27.74 -11.96 31.25
C ILE A 160 -29.05 -11.88 30.48
N SER A 161 -29.05 -12.36 29.24
CA SER A 161 -30.24 -12.35 28.38
C SER A 161 -30.22 -13.52 27.40
N GLU A 162 -31.39 -14.10 27.16
CA GLU A 162 -31.64 -15.19 26.20
C GLU A 162 -31.72 -14.71 24.74
N THR A 163 -31.90 -13.41 24.50
CA THR A 163 -32.19 -12.88 23.15
C THR A 163 -31.30 -11.72 22.74
N THR A 164 -30.57 -11.11 23.68
CA THR A 164 -29.76 -9.93 23.41
C THR A 164 -28.36 -10.07 23.97
N ASN A 165 -27.38 -9.66 23.18
CA ASN A 165 -26.00 -9.52 23.63
C ASN A 165 -25.64 -8.04 23.51
N THR A 166 -25.36 -7.38 24.63
CA THR A 166 -24.78 -6.04 24.67
C THR A 166 -23.33 -6.02 25.14
N PHE A 167 -22.80 -7.16 25.55
CA PHE A 167 -21.57 -7.28 26.34
C PHE A 167 -20.36 -7.73 25.51
N PHE A 168 -20.47 -8.81 24.72
CA PHE A 168 -19.35 -9.36 23.96
C PHE A 168 -19.27 -8.82 22.52
N PHE A 169 -18.15 -8.20 22.18
CA PHE A 169 -17.85 -7.67 20.84
C PHE A 169 -16.58 -8.27 20.23
N GLN A 170 -16.46 -8.25 18.90
CA GLN A 170 -15.23 -8.65 18.20
C GLN A 170 -14.08 -7.64 18.39
N ALA A 171 -14.44 -6.37 18.50
CA ALA A 171 -13.59 -5.24 18.76
C ALA A 171 -14.45 -4.16 19.45
N PRO A 172 -13.86 -3.11 20.03
CA PRO A 172 -14.65 -2.02 20.57
C PRO A 172 -15.53 -1.39 19.50
N LYS A 173 -16.78 -1.08 19.86
CA LYS A 173 -17.80 -0.62 18.91
C LYS A 173 -17.30 0.62 18.16
N TYR A 174 -17.52 0.65 16.85
CA TYR A 174 -17.11 1.76 15.99
C TYR A 174 -15.60 2.10 16.00
N THR A 175 -14.75 1.12 16.28
CA THR A 175 -13.29 1.26 16.08
C THR A 175 -12.82 0.72 14.74
N GLN A 176 -13.63 -0.14 14.10
CA GLN A 176 -13.49 -0.54 12.71
C GLN A 176 -14.85 -0.49 12.00
N TYR A 177 -14.85 -0.38 10.68
CA TYR A 177 -16.07 -0.50 9.89
C TYR A 177 -16.65 -1.91 10.01
N LYS A 178 -17.94 -2.01 10.38
CA LYS A 178 -18.69 -3.26 10.63
C LYS A 178 -18.22 -4.09 11.82
N VAL A 179 -17.68 -3.46 12.87
CA VAL A 179 -17.55 -4.14 14.16
C VAL A 179 -18.92 -4.56 14.66
N GLY A 180 -19.08 -5.86 14.94
CA GLY A 180 -20.29 -6.45 15.48
C GLY A 180 -20.03 -7.19 16.79
N ARG A 181 -21.05 -7.94 17.21
CA ARG A 181 -20.96 -8.86 18.35
C ARG A 181 -19.92 -9.93 18.08
N LYS A 182 -19.34 -10.46 19.16
CA LYS A 182 -18.38 -11.58 19.10
C LYS A 182 -18.98 -12.72 18.27
N ILE A 183 -18.13 -13.33 17.46
CA ILE A 183 -18.45 -14.53 16.69
C ILE A 183 -17.87 -15.71 17.48
N SER A 184 -18.70 -16.73 17.71
CA SER A 184 -18.36 -17.97 18.40
C SER A 184 -17.30 -18.77 17.64
N ALA A 185 -16.71 -19.79 18.26
CA ALA A 185 -15.77 -20.69 17.59
C ALA A 185 -16.38 -21.36 16.33
N ASN A 186 -17.69 -21.62 16.37
CA ASN A 186 -18.46 -22.17 15.24
C ASN A 186 -18.93 -21.13 14.21
N HIS A 187 -18.30 -19.96 14.13
CA HIS A 187 -18.60 -18.88 13.17
C HIS A 187 -20.03 -18.29 13.25
N LYS A 188 -20.72 -18.41 14.40
CA LYS A 188 -22.04 -17.82 14.62
C LYS A 188 -21.94 -16.55 15.46
N VAL A 189 -22.78 -15.56 15.16
CA VAL A 189 -22.85 -14.35 15.99
C VAL A 189 -23.41 -14.72 17.36
N ILE A 190 -22.72 -14.34 18.44
CA ILE A 190 -23.22 -14.48 19.80
C ILE A 190 -24.31 -13.43 20.01
N SER A 191 -25.58 -13.85 19.91
CA SER A 191 -26.76 -12.97 20.05
C SER A 191 -27.34 -12.94 21.46
N ALA A 192 -26.97 -13.88 22.33
CA ALA A 192 -27.45 -14.02 23.70
C ALA A 192 -26.27 -14.24 24.65
N THR A 193 -26.43 -13.88 25.92
CA THR A 193 -25.39 -14.00 26.97
C THR A 193 -25.71 -15.06 28.01
N SER A 194 -26.94 -15.56 28.06
CA SER A 194 -27.41 -16.59 29.02
C SER A 194 -26.51 -17.82 29.09
N LYS A 195 -26.03 -18.31 27.95
CA LYS A 195 -25.08 -19.44 27.86
C LYS A 195 -23.80 -19.24 28.69
N TYR A 196 -23.38 -17.99 28.88
CA TYR A 196 -22.07 -17.64 29.44
C TYR A 196 -22.15 -17.03 30.83
N LYS A 197 -23.31 -17.12 31.51
CA LYS A 197 -23.56 -16.47 32.80
C LYS A 197 -22.54 -16.81 33.89
N ASP A 198 -22.11 -18.07 33.94
CA ASP A 198 -21.17 -18.61 34.94
C ASP A 198 -19.80 -18.90 34.32
N THR A 199 -19.53 -18.40 33.10
CA THR A 199 -18.24 -18.59 32.43
C THR A 199 -17.24 -17.56 32.96
N PRO A 200 -16.12 -17.97 33.60
CA PRO A 200 -15.14 -17.03 34.11
C PRO A 200 -14.30 -16.45 32.97
N PHE A 201 -13.90 -15.20 33.15
CA PHE A 201 -12.93 -14.53 32.28
C PHE A 201 -12.05 -13.56 33.08
N THR A 202 -10.85 -13.27 32.56
CA THR A 202 -9.94 -12.27 33.12
C THR A 202 -9.74 -11.12 32.14
N LEU A 203 -9.24 -9.98 32.63
CA LEU A 203 -9.03 -8.78 31.82
C LEU A 203 -7.58 -8.71 31.35
N VAL A 204 -7.34 -8.75 30.04
CA VAL A 204 -6.00 -8.77 29.43
C VAL A 204 -5.40 -7.37 29.28
N ARG A 205 -6.22 -6.43 28.81
CA ARG A 205 -5.83 -5.03 28.62
C ARG A 205 -7.03 -4.11 28.57
N SER A 206 -6.78 -2.81 28.69
CA SER A 206 -7.77 -1.78 28.44
C SER A 206 -7.33 -0.82 27.34
N ILE A 207 -8.30 -0.29 26.60
CA ILE A 207 -8.12 0.83 25.67
C ILE A 207 -9.27 1.81 25.79
N GLN A 208 -9.09 3.01 25.25
CA GLN A 208 -10.16 3.99 25.08
C GLN A 208 -10.42 4.26 23.60
N THR A 209 -11.67 4.49 23.23
CA THR A 209 -11.97 5.03 21.90
C THR A 209 -11.47 6.47 21.80
N THR A 210 -11.04 6.88 20.61
CA THR A 210 -10.39 8.19 20.44
C THR A 210 -11.37 9.36 20.52
N ARG A 211 -12.62 9.20 20.06
CA ARG A 211 -13.58 10.32 20.00
C ARG A 211 -14.39 10.46 21.28
N SER A 212 -15.05 9.40 21.74
CA SER A 212 -15.86 9.48 22.97
C SER A 212 -15.05 9.28 24.24
N GLY A 213 -13.91 8.57 24.16
CA GLY A 213 -13.13 8.21 25.34
C GLY A 213 -13.68 6.99 26.09
N ASP A 214 -14.64 6.27 25.49
CA ASP A 214 -15.25 5.09 26.09
C ASP A 214 -14.18 4.04 26.38
N LEU A 215 -14.19 3.52 27.61
CA LEU A 215 -13.29 2.48 28.07
C LEU A 215 -13.76 1.10 27.58
N TRP A 216 -12.82 0.26 27.16
CA TRP A 216 -13.07 -1.12 26.76
C TRP A 216 -12.00 -2.05 27.33
N TYR A 217 -12.41 -3.24 27.75
CA TYR A 217 -11.50 -4.31 28.14
C TYR A 217 -11.48 -5.42 27.11
N GLN A 218 -10.31 -5.99 26.87
CA GLN A 218 -10.19 -7.28 26.18
C GLN A 218 -10.14 -8.38 27.23
N ILE A 219 -10.88 -9.47 27.01
CA ILE A 219 -10.98 -10.57 27.97
C ILE A 219 -10.26 -11.83 27.50
N ALA A 220 -9.81 -12.64 28.44
CA ALA A 220 -9.37 -14.01 28.23
C ALA A 220 -10.31 -14.98 28.94
N SER A 221 -10.62 -16.11 28.30
CA SER A 221 -11.45 -17.17 28.88
C SER A 221 -11.04 -18.51 28.29
N ASN A 222 -11.29 -19.60 29.03
CA ASN A 222 -11.13 -20.96 28.49
C ASN A 222 -12.24 -21.31 27.49
N ASP A 223 -13.39 -20.63 27.56
CA ASP A 223 -14.45 -20.76 26.58
C ASP A 223 -14.04 -20.07 25.28
N GLN A 224 -13.85 -20.88 24.23
CA GLN A 224 -13.38 -20.42 22.92
C GLN A 224 -14.36 -19.48 22.21
N ASP A 225 -15.65 -19.47 22.56
CA ASP A 225 -16.61 -18.56 21.96
C ASP A 225 -16.36 -17.12 22.40
N ILE A 226 -16.02 -16.91 23.68
CA ILE A 226 -15.84 -15.57 24.26
C ILE A 226 -14.38 -15.17 24.43
N ASN A 227 -13.43 -16.10 24.34
CA ASN A 227 -12.00 -15.80 24.45
C ASN A 227 -11.57 -14.71 23.47
N GLY A 228 -10.89 -13.66 23.97
CA GLY A 228 -10.45 -12.52 23.19
C GLY A 228 -11.55 -11.52 22.80
N ALA A 229 -12.77 -11.66 23.34
CA ALA A 229 -13.82 -10.67 23.16
C ALA A 229 -13.47 -9.33 23.80
N TRP A 230 -14.13 -8.28 23.31
CA TRP A 230 -14.07 -6.94 23.89
C TRP A 230 -15.38 -6.63 24.61
N ILE A 231 -15.28 -6.05 25.81
CA ILE A 231 -16.42 -5.67 26.65
C ILE A 231 -16.40 -4.17 26.98
N PRO A 232 -17.56 -3.49 27.08
CA PRO A 232 -17.63 -2.10 27.54
C PRO A 232 -17.18 -1.98 28.99
N GLY A 233 -16.25 -1.08 29.28
CA GLY A 233 -15.67 -0.93 30.61
C GLY A 233 -16.63 -0.35 31.66
N ASN A 234 -17.73 0.29 31.23
CA ASN A 234 -18.79 0.79 32.11
C ASN A 234 -19.85 -0.28 32.46
N GLN A 235 -19.69 -1.50 31.94
CA GLN A 235 -20.61 -2.62 32.16
C GLN A 235 -20.01 -3.69 33.08
N ILE A 236 -18.88 -3.41 33.74
CA ILE A 236 -18.23 -4.34 34.65
C ILE A 236 -17.58 -3.56 35.81
N SER A 237 -17.54 -4.17 36.99
CA SER A 237 -17.09 -3.54 38.21
C SER A 237 -16.48 -4.56 39.18
N ASN A 238 -16.02 -4.09 40.34
CA ASN A 238 -15.45 -4.96 41.38
C ASN A 238 -16.49 -5.89 42.02
N SER A 239 -17.80 -5.60 41.93
CA SER A 239 -18.83 -6.51 42.44
C SER A 239 -19.01 -7.76 41.57
N ASP A 240 -18.46 -7.74 40.35
CA ASP A 240 -18.55 -8.85 39.39
C ASP A 240 -17.35 -9.80 39.50
N VAL A 241 -16.43 -9.54 40.43
CA VAL A 241 -15.28 -10.41 40.72
C VAL A 241 -15.78 -11.72 41.32
N VAL A 242 -15.27 -12.83 40.81
CA VAL A 242 -15.54 -14.15 41.35
C VAL A 242 -14.76 -14.33 42.65
N THR A 243 -15.44 -14.19 43.79
CA THR A 243 -14.84 -14.53 45.07
C THR A 243 -14.92 -16.04 45.28
N SER A 244 -13.77 -16.68 45.51
CA SER A 244 -13.74 -18.06 46.00
C SER A 244 -14.48 -18.08 47.35
N SER A 245 -15.69 -18.62 47.38
CA SER A 245 -16.37 -18.89 48.65
C SER A 245 -15.63 -20.01 49.36
N THR A 246 -14.64 -19.67 50.19
CA THR A 246 -14.21 -20.56 51.26
C THR A 246 -15.36 -20.57 52.26
N ASN A 247 -16.26 -21.54 52.13
CA ASN A 247 -17.18 -21.85 53.22
C ASN A 247 -16.32 -22.28 54.42
N SER A 248 -16.12 -21.37 55.38
CA SER A 248 -15.72 -21.74 56.74
C SER A 248 -16.91 -22.42 57.42
N GLY A 249 -17.13 -23.68 57.06
CA GLY A 249 -17.90 -24.64 57.83
C GLY A 249 -16.92 -25.57 58.52
N THR A 250 -16.97 -25.58 59.85
CA THR A 250 -16.17 -26.41 60.75
C THR A 250 -16.28 -27.92 60.45
N ASN A 251 -15.13 -28.59 60.57
CA ASN A 251 -14.85 -30.02 60.74
C ASN A 251 -14.75 -31.00 59.55
N GLU A 252 -13.61 -31.70 59.60
CA GLU A 252 -13.22 -33.00 59.04
C GLU A 252 -12.89 -33.18 57.54
N SER A 253 -11.58 -33.33 57.32
CA SER A 253 -10.91 -34.27 56.42
C SER A 253 -11.64 -34.70 55.15
N SER A 254 -11.30 -34.06 54.02
CA SER A 254 -11.16 -34.74 52.72
C SER A 254 -10.41 -33.84 51.72
N THR A 255 -9.42 -34.44 51.08
CA THR A 255 -8.60 -33.91 49.99
C THR A 255 -9.44 -33.19 48.92
N SER A 256 -9.23 -31.88 48.75
CA SER A 256 -9.79 -31.10 47.64
C SER A 256 -8.87 -29.94 47.28
N THR A 257 -7.65 -30.28 46.85
CA THR A 257 -6.73 -29.36 46.18
C THR A 257 -6.76 -29.73 44.70
N SER A 258 -7.42 -28.96 43.82
CA SER A 258 -7.05 -28.90 42.38
C SER A 258 -7.90 -28.01 41.46
N SER A 259 -9.07 -27.48 41.83
CA SER A 259 -9.95 -26.83 40.83
C SER A 259 -9.68 -25.34 40.58
N SER A 260 -9.32 -24.53 41.59
CA SER A 260 -9.14 -23.08 41.39
C SER A 260 -7.80 -22.70 40.77
N THR A 261 -6.72 -23.40 41.15
CA THR A 261 -5.36 -23.12 40.66
C THR A 261 -5.22 -23.45 39.17
N THR A 262 -5.72 -24.62 38.74
CA THR A 262 -5.66 -25.05 37.32
C THR A 262 -6.50 -24.15 36.40
N THR A 263 -7.68 -23.70 36.88
CA THR A 263 -8.54 -22.78 36.12
C THR A 263 -7.85 -21.43 35.90
N ASN A 264 -7.21 -20.87 36.92
CA ASN A 264 -6.48 -19.60 36.79
C ASN A 264 -5.25 -19.72 35.87
N THR A 265 -4.48 -20.81 35.97
CA THR A 265 -3.33 -21.04 35.08
C THR A 265 -3.74 -21.16 33.60
N SER A 266 -4.84 -21.86 33.32
CA SER A 266 -5.33 -22.02 31.93
C SER A 266 -5.87 -20.73 31.32
N ILE A 267 -6.58 -19.89 32.09
CA ILE A 267 -7.05 -18.59 31.61
C ILE A 267 -5.85 -17.64 31.40
N MET A 268 -4.84 -17.68 32.26
CA MET A 268 -3.60 -16.91 32.05
C MET A 268 -2.86 -17.31 30.78
N ASN A 269 -2.78 -18.61 30.46
CA ASN A 269 -2.25 -19.05 29.17
C ASN A 269 -3.05 -18.48 27.99
N SER A 270 -4.38 -18.43 28.11
CA SER A 270 -5.25 -17.79 27.11
C SER A 270 -4.98 -16.28 26.99
N ALA A 271 -4.74 -15.59 28.11
CA ALA A 271 -4.39 -14.17 28.14
C ALA A 271 -3.04 -13.90 27.45
N LEU A 272 -2.03 -14.73 27.70
CA LEU A 272 -0.73 -14.64 27.03
C LEU A 272 -0.83 -14.86 25.51
N GLN A 273 -1.65 -15.82 25.08
CA GLN A 273 -1.91 -16.06 23.64
C GLN A 273 -2.59 -14.86 22.98
N ILE A 274 -3.58 -14.25 23.64
CA ILE A 274 -4.24 -13.04 23.16
C ILE A 274 -3.26 -11.89 23.03
N ALA A 275 -2.38 -11.70 24.03
CA ALA A 275 -1.36 -10.66 23.99
C ALA A 275 -0.40 -10.86 22.82
N ASN A 276 0.10 -12.09 22.63
CA ASN A 276 0.96 -12.45 21.52
C ASN A 276 0.29 -12.18 20.15
N LEU A 277 -0.95 -12.65 19.97
CA LEU A 277 -1.72 -12.42 18.74
C LEU A 277 -1.98 -10.93 18.47
N ALA A 278 -2.20 -10.14 19.52
CA ALA A 278 -2.35 -8.69 19.40
C ALA A 278 -1.05 -8.04 18.89
N GLY A 279 0.11 -8.48 19.37
CA GLY A 279 1.42 -8.03 18.88
C GLY A 279 1.62 -8.34 17.39
N ARG A 280 1.33 -9.58 16.98
CA ARG A 280 1.37 -9.97 15.56
C ARG A 280 0.43 -9.11 14.71
N THR A 281 -0.79 -8.91 15.19
CA THR A 281 -1.81 -8.10 14.51
C THR A 281 -1.35 -6.66 14.32
N ASP A 282 -0.78 -6.03 15.35
CA ASP A 282 -0.27 -4.66 15.27
C ASP A 282 0.83 -4.51 14.21
N TYR A 283 1.78 -5.46 14.16
CA TYR A 283 2.83 -5.48 13.13
C TYR A 283 2.24 -5.50 11.71
N PHE A 284 1.34 -6.45 11.41
CA PHE A 284 0.76 -6.57 10.06
C PHE A 284 -0.13 -5.40 9.65
N ASN A 285 -0.59 -4.63 10.64
CA ASN A 285 -1.36 -3.43 10.42
C ASN A 285 -0.50 -2.18 10.21
N GLY A 286 0.82 -2.30 10.42
CA GLY A 286 1.77 -1.20 10.33
C GLY A 286 1.75 -0.27 11.53
N ASN A 287 1.25 -0.74 12.67
CA ASN A 287 1.35 -0.02 13.94
C ASN A 287 2.77 -0.19 14.50
N SER A 288 3.30 0.84 15.15
CA SER A 288 4.54 0.70 15.91
C SER A 288 4.33 -0.20 17.13
N LEU A 289 5.39 -0.86 17.58
CA LEU A 289 5.39 -1.65 18.82
C LEU A 289 4.85 -0.83 19.99
N ASN A 290 3.78 -1.32 20.63
CA ASN A 290 3.22 -0.68 21.81
C ASN A 290 3.96 -1.14 23.08
N THR A 291 4.83 -0.28 23.60
CA THR A 291 5.58 -0.54 24.83
C THR A 291 4.72 -0.48 26.11
N ASN A 292 3.47 -0.03 25.98
CA ASN A 292 2.49 0.12 27.06
C ASN A 292 1.20 -0.63 26.71
N TYR A 293 1.32 -1.83 26.15
CA TYR A 293 0.20 -2.70 25.81
C TYR A 293 -0.55 -3.19 27.05
N SER A 294 0.19 -3.59 28.10
CA SER A 294 -0.35 -3.99 29.39
C SER A 294 0.59 -3.58 30.52
N ASN A 295 0.03 -3.32 31.71
CA ASN A 295 0.80 -3.09 32.92
C ASN A 295 1.31 -4.40 33.54
N ASN A 296 0.72 -5.55 33.16
CA ASN A 296 1.25 -6.86 33.54
C ASN A 296 2.47 -7.17 32.65
N LEU A 297 3.62 -7.42 33.29
CA LEU A 297 4.90 -7.65 32.61
C LEU A 297 4.89 -8.89 31.71
N ASN A 298 4.20 -9.97 32.11
CA ASN A 298 4.11 -11.20 31.31
C ASN A 298 3.26 -10.98 30.05
N LEU A 299 2.13 -10.28 30.18
CA LEU A 299 1.29 -9.91 29.05
C LEU A 299 2.02 -8.95 28.10
N GLN A 300 2.75 -7.96 28.64
CA GLN A 300 3.58 -7.07 27.84
C GLN A 300 4.71 -7.83 27.11
N ALA A 301 5.36 -8.78 27.77
CA ALA A 301 6.40 -9.60 27.17
C ALA A 301 5.83 -10.49 26.04
N ALA A 302 4.69 -11.14 26.26
CA ALA A 302 4.02 -11.95 25.26
C ALA A 302 3.61 -11.13 24.02
N TYR A 303 3.08 -9.92 24.23
CA TYR A 303 2.79 -8.96 23.16
C TYR A 303 4.05 -8.63 22.34
N THR A 304 5.13 -8.22 23.01
CA THR A 304 6.40 -7.87 22.35
C THR A 304 6.97 -9.05 21.57
N GLN A 305 6.92 -10.25 22.14
CA GLN A 305 7.34 -11.49 21.48
C GLN A 305 6.54 -11.73 20.20
N GLY A 306 5.20 -11.60 20.26
CA GLY A 306 4.34 -11.75 19.09
C GLY A 306 4.67 -10.74 17.99
N TYR A 307 4.85 -9.47 18.34
CA TYR A 307 5.21 -8.42 17.38
C TYR A 307 6.54 -8.72 16.68
N ASN A 308 7.57 -9.07 17.44
CA ASN A 308 8.91 -9.37 16.91
C ASN A 308 8.91 -10.67 16.07
N ALA A 309 8.17 -11.69 16.50
CA ALA A 309 8.02 -12.93 15.73
C ALA A 309 7.35 -12.64 14.37
N ALA A 310 6.27 -11.85 14.34
CA ALA A 310 5.62 -11.45 13.09
C ALA A 310 6.57 -10.69 12.16
N ALA A 311 7.46 -9.86 12.70
CA ALA A 311 8.48 -9.17 11.91
C ALA A 311 9.46 -10.15 11.25
N SER A 312 10.02 -11.07 12.03
CA SER A 312 10.95 -12.09 11.51
C SER A 312 10.29 -13.01 10.49
N ASP A 313 9.10 -13.53 10.81
CA ASP A 313 8.32 -14.41 9.93
C ASP A 313 7.98 -13.71 8.61
N ALA A 314 7.64 -12.41 8.66
CA ALA A 314 7.32 -11.64 7.46
C ALA A 314 8.54 -11.43 6.56
N GLN A 315 9.75 -11.25 7.14
CA GLN A 315 10.96 -11.17 6.33
C GLN A 315 11.26 -12.50 5.66
N LYS A 316 11.17 -13.61 6.40
CA LYS A 316 11.31 -14.95 5.82
C LYS A 316 10.33 -15.19 4.68
N ALA A 317 9.06 -14.84 4.88
CA ALA A 317 8.02 -14.96 3.85
C ALA A 317 8.31 -14.16 2.57
N LYS A 318 8.95 -12.98 2.69
CA LYS A 318 9.40 -12.22 1.51
C LYS A 318 10.56 -12.91 0.81
N SER A 319 11.58 -13.34 1.56
CA SER A 319 12.74 -14.06 1.00
C SER A 319 12.31 -15.31 0.25
N ASP A 320 11.40 -16.10 0.83
CA ASP A 320 10.88 -17.32 0.20
C ASP A 320 10.07 -16.99 -1.05
N ALA A 321 9.22 -15.95 -1.03
CA ALA A 321 8.47 -15.51 -2.21
C ALA A 321 9.38 -15.07 -3.37
N ILE A 322 10.48 -14.37 -3.08
CA ILE A 322 11.48 -13.97 -4.08
C ILE A 322 12.16 -15.22 -4.68
N ALA A 323 12.55 -16.17 -3.84
CA ALA A 323 13.18 -17.41 -4.27
C ALA A 323 12.25 -18.24 -5.16
N ASP A 324 10.97 -18.36 -4.80
CA ASP A 324 9.97 -19.09 -5.57
C ASP A 324 9.79 -18.49 -6.97
N VAL A 325 9.68 -17.16 -7.09
CA VAL A 325 9.62 -16.47 -8.40
C VAL A 325 10.89 -16.71 -9.22
N LYS A 326 12.07 -16.60 -8.58
CA LYS A 326 13.36 -16.84 -9.25
C LYS A 326 13.47 -18.27 -9.79
N ASN A 327 12.94 -19.24 -9.06
CA ASN A 327 12.96 -20.65 -9.42
C ASN A 327 11.78 -21.05 -10.35
N GLY A 328 10.91 -20.11 -10.73
CA GLY A 328 9.75 -20.38 -11.59
C GLY A 328 8.66 -21.20 -10.91
N MET A 329 8.61 -21.22 -9.58
CA MET A 329 7.58 -21.92 -8.81
C MET A 329 6.26 -21.15 -8.85
N ALA A 330 5.13 -21.86 -8.83
CA ALA A 330 3.80 -21.26 -8.76
C ALA A 330 3.49 -20.69 -7.37
N LEU A 331 2.62 -19.67 -7.30
CA LEU A 331 2.20 -19.04 -6.05
C LEU A 331 1.65 -20.07 -5.04
N ASN A 332 2.30 -20.18 -3.88
CA ASN A 332 1.79 -20.99 -2.77
C ASN A 332 0.69 -20.25 -1.98
N LYS A 333 -0.58 -20.63 -2.23
CA LYS A 333 -1.77 -20.09 -1.54
C LYS A 333 -1.95 -20.61 -0.11
N SER A 334 -1.07 -21.50 0.35
CA SER A 334 -1.11 -22.10 1.69
C SER A 334 0.28 -22.12 2.31
N TYR A 335 1.09 -21.09 2.03
CA TYR A 335 2.41 -20.88 2.60
C TYR A 335 2.36 -20.78 4.14
N SER A 336 1.32 -20.15 4.71
CA SER A 336 1.14 -20.07 6.15
C SER A 336 -0.33 -20.07 6.60
N GLY A 337 -0.58 -20.68 7.77
CA GLY A 337 -1.86 -20.54 8.47
C GLY A 337 -2.07 -19.17 9.12
N ASP A 338 -1.00 -18.39 9.30
CA ASP A 338 -1.11 -16.98 9.70
C ASP A 338 -1.45 -16.13 8.46
N LEU A 339 -2.68 -15.60 8.42
CA LEU A 339 -3.17 -14.77 7.32
C LEU A 339 -2.34 -13.50 7.07
N GLY A 340 -1.68 -12.97 8.11
CA GLY A 340 -0.75 -11.86 7.98
C GLY A 340 0.48 -12.24 7.15
N ILE A 341 1.07 -13.40 7.47
CA ILE A 341 2.23 -13.97 6.78
C ILE A 341 1.88 -14.41 5.36
N GLN A 342 0.77 -15.13 5.19
CA GLN A 342 0.27 -15.54 3.87
C GLN A 342 0.14 -14.34 2.92
N ARG A 343 -0.43 -13.24 3.41
CA ARG A 343 -0.55 -12.00 2.63
C ARG A 343 0.78 -11.34 2.28
N VAL A 344 1.77 -11.40 3.19
CA VAL A 344 3.11 -10.84 2.92
C VAL A 344 3.78 -11.63 1.80
N TYR A 345 3.77 -12.96 1.90
CA TYR A 345 4.28 -13.85 0.86
C TYR A 345 3.60 -13.60 -0.49
N GLU A 346 2.26 -13.65 -0.53
CA GLU A 346 1.49 -13.43 -1.76
C GLU A 346 1.75 -12.07 -2.38
N SER A 347 1.82 -11.01 -1.55
CA SER A 347 2.07 -9.67 -2.06
C SER A 347 3.46 -9.56 -2.67
N MET A 348 4.49 -10.14 -2.04
CA MET A 348 5.84 -10.07 -2.56
C MET A 348 5.98 -10.89 -3.85
N TYR A 349 5.46 -12.12 -3.85
CA TYR A 349 5.43 -13.00 -5.02
C TYR A 349 4.79 -12.28 -6.23
N ASN A 350 3.59 -11.74 -6.06
CA ASN A 350 2.87 -11.07 -7.15
C ASN A 350 3.59 -9.80 -7.64
N ASN A 351 4.25 -9.06 -6.75
CA ASN A 351 5.04 -7.88 -7.14
C ASN A 351 6.27 -8.29 -7.97
N CYS A 352 7.00 -9.32 -7.53
CA CYS A 352 8.15 -9.87 -8.26
C CYS A 352 7.73 -10.43 -9.63
N GLU A 353 6.63 -11.18 -9.70
CA GLU A 353 6.08 -11.67 -10.97
C GLU A 353 5.68 -10.53 -11.90
N THR A 354 5.04 -9.48 -11.38
CA THR A 354 4.69 -8.30 -12.18
C THR A 354 5.94 -7.62 -12.73
N ALA A 355 6.98 -7.46 -11.90
CA ALA A 355 8.25 -6.86 -12.31
C ALA A 355 8.95 -7.70 -13.39
N ARG A 356 9.06 -9.02 -13.16
CA ARG A 356 9.63 -9.98 -14.11
C ARG A 356 8.90 -9.95 -15.44
N ASN A 357 7.56 -10.02 -15.42
CA ASN A 357 6.74 -9.96 -16.64
C ASN A 357 6.87 -8.61 -17.36
N GLN A 358 7.04 -7.50 -16.62
CA GLN A 358 7.34 -6.22 -17.25
C GLN A 358 8.69 -6.23 -17.96
N GLY A 359 9.74 -6.82 -17.36
CA GLY A 359 11.04 -6.98 -18.01
C GLY A 359 10.96 -7.83 -19.28
N ILE A 360 10.20 -8.93 -19.24
CA ILE A 360 9.89 -9.78 -20.40
C ILE A 360 9.22 -8.98 -21.51
N ASN A 361 8.19 -8.21 -21.17
CA ASN A 361 7.43 -7.41 -22.13
C ASN A 361 8.30 -6.30 -22.72
N ASP A 362 9.05 -5.57 -21.89
CA ASP A 362 9.92 -4.51 -22.35
C ASP A 362 10.99 -5.04 -23.32
N CYS A 363 11.63 -6.17 -22.98
CA CYS A 363 12.57 -6.82 -23.89
C CYS A 363 11.87 -7.30 -25.18
N THR A 364 10.68 -7.89 -25.05
CA THR A 364 9.89 -8.37 -26.20
C THR A 364 9.47 -7.25 -27.15
N ASP A 365 9.17 -6.07 -26.60
CA ASP A 365 8.81 -4.85 -27.32
C ASP A 365 10.05 -4.11 -27.87
N GLY A 366 11.27 -4.61 -27.63
CA GLY A 366 12.52 -3.97 -28.06
C GLY A 366 12.91 -2.72 -27.26
N LYS A 367 12.40 -2.58 -26.03
CA LYS A 367 12.77 -1.49 -25.11
C LYS A 367 14.02 -1.85 -24.32
N LEU A 368 14.72 -0.84 -23.79
CA LEU A 368 15.84 -1.06 -22.88
C LEU A 368 15.41 -1.68 -21.56
N SER A 369 16.36 -2.36 -20.94
CA SER A 369 16.27 -2.63 -19.51
C SER A 369 16.23 -1.31 -18.75
N ASN A 370 15.15 -1.11 -18.02
CA ASN A 370 15.01 0.00 -17.10
C ASN A 370 15.77 -0.28 -15.79
N ALA A 371 17.00 0.25 -15.69
CA ALA A 371 17.83 0.17 -14.48
C ALA A 371 17.21 0.84 -13.25
N ASN A 372 16.19 1.68 -13.44
CA ASN A 372 15.45 2.39 -12.39
C ASN A 372 13.97 1.99 -12.40
N TYR A 373 13.65 0.75 -12.79
CA TYR A 373 12.30 0.21 -12.74
C TYR A 373 11.72 0.33 -11.32
N SER A 374 12.54 0.04 -10.32
CA SER A 374 12.15 0.11 -8.91
C SER A 374 13.30 0.56 -8.01
N LEU A 375 12.99 1.37 -7.00
CA LEU A 375 13.90 1.66 -5.89
C LEU A 375 14.03 0.47 -4.92
N ASP A 376 13.09 -0.47 -4.97
CA ASP A 376 13.17 -1.76 -4.28
C ASP A 376 14.07 -2.70 -5.08
N GLY A 377 15.23 -3.06 -4.51
CA GLY A 377 16.26 -3.85 -5.17
C GLY A 377 15.81 -5.25 -5.60
N ASP A 378 14.90 -5.88 -4.85
CA ASP A 378 14.38 -7.21 -5.20
C ASP A 378 13.45 -7.14 -6.41
N LEU A 379 12.63 -6.09 -6.49
CA LEU A 379 11.78 -5.85 -7.66
C LEU A 379 12.60 -5.44 -8.88
N GLN A 380 13.66 -4.65 -8.69
CA GLN A 380 14.61 -4.32 -9.76
C GLN A 380 15.32 -5.58 -10.28
N ALA A 381 15.75 -6.47 -9.39
CA ALA A 381 16.37 -7.74 -9.75
C ALA A 381 15.39 -8.67 -10.48
N ALA A 382 14.13 -8.76 -10.03
CA ALA A 382 13.10 -9.55 -10.70
C ALA A 382 12.81 -9.03 -12.11
N TYR A 383 12.69 -7.71 -12.29
CA TYR A 383 12.59 -7.06 -13.60
C TYR A 383 13.76 -7.43 -14.51
N GLN A 384 14.99 -7.26 -14.02
CA GLN A 384 16.21 -7.56 -14.79
C GLN A 384 16.29 -9.04 -15.17
N ALA A 385 15.90 -9.94 -14.27
CA ALA A 385 15.86 -11.37 -14.54
C ALA A 385 14.85 -11.71 -15.65
N GLY A 386 13.67 -11.09 -15.63
CA GLY A 386 12.67 -11.22 -16.69
C GLY A 386 13.20 -10.71 -18.03
N TYR A 387 13.79 -9.52 -18.05
CA TYR A 387 14.43 -8.94 -19.23
C TYR A 387 15.50 -9.88 -19.81
N ASN A 388 16.45 -10.30 -18.98
CA ASN A 388 17.57 -11.16 -19.39
C ASN A 388 17.11 -12.52 -19.93
N SER A 389 15.99 -13.04 -19.45
CA SER A 389 15.44 -14.33 -19.91
C SER A 389 15.00 -14.32 -21.38
N ILE A 390 14.60 -13.15 -21.88
CA ILE A 390 14.24 -12.95 -23.30
C ILE A 390 15.44 -12.44 -24.09
N ALA A 391 16.23 -11.54 -23.50
CA ALA A 391 17.37 -10.91 -24.16
C ALA A 391 18.34 -11.95 -24.75
N ALA A 392 18.65 -13.00 -23.98
CA ALA A 392 19.54 -14.08 -24.42
C ALA A 392 18.94 -14.97 -25.52
N THR A 393 17.61 -15.11 -25.59
CA THR A 393 16.94 -15.97 -26.58
C THR A 393 16.60 -15.25 -27.88
N LYS A 394 16.43 -13.91 -27.82
CA LYS A 394 16.18 -13.04 -28.98
C LYS A 394 17.44 -12.37 -29.52
N ASP A 395 18.62 -12.73 -29.02
CA ASP A 395 19.90 -12.09 -29.38
C ASP A 395 19.89 -10.55 -29.21
N ILE A 396 19.11 -10.07 -28.23
CA ILE A 396 19.06 -8.66 -27.84
C ILE A 396 20.18 -8.45 -26.80
N TYR A 397 21.30 -7.87 -27.20
CA TYR A 397 22.36 -7.47 -26.27
C TYR A 397 22.35 -5.95 -26.04
N GLN A 398 22.86 -5.51 -24.89
CA GLN A 398 23.06 -4.09 -24.61
C GLN A 398 24.54 -3.79 -24.83
N LEU A 399 24.85 -2.97 -25.83
CA LEU A 399 26.22 -2.50 -26.05
C LEU A 399 26.34 -1.04 -25.67
N GLY A 400 27.19 -0.75 -24.68
CA GLY A 400 27.69 0.59 -24.46
C GLY A 400 28.68 0.94 -25.57
N ILE A 401 28.33 1.93 -26.39
CA ILE A 401 29.24 2.57 -27.35
C ILE A 401 29.74 3.83 -26.67
N SER A 402 31.04 3.88 -26.35
CA SER A 402 31.68 5.10 -25.88
C SER A 402 32.30 5.82 -27.07
N PHE A 403 31.96 7.09 -27.26
CA PHE A 403 32.65 7.97 -28.22
C PHE A 403 33.67 8.82 -27.50
N THR A 404 34.89 8.89 -28.04
CA THR A 404 35.97 9.76 -27.54
C THR A 404 36.44 10.71 -28.62
N ILE A 405 36.50 12.01 -28.27
CA ILE A 405 36.92 13.08 -29.18
C ILE A 405 38.44 13.03 -29.44
N ASP A 406 39.21 12.47 -28.50
CA ASP A 406 40.68 12.38 -28.55
C ASP A 406 41.19 10.95 -28.86
N GLY A 407 40.30 9.97 -29.02
CA GLY A 407 40.65 8.59 -29.31
C GLY A 407 41.38 7.85 -28.17
N VAL A 408 41.38 8.38 -26.94
CA VAL A 408 42.22 7.85 -25.84
C VAL A 408 41.49 6.86 -24.93
N ASP A 409 40.17 6.98 -24.73
CA ASP A 409 39.39 5.94 -24.04
C ASP A 409 38.62 5.08 -25.05
N GLN A 410 38.88 3.78 -24.97
CA GLN A 410 38.55 2.76 -25.95
C GLN A 410 38.03 1.52 -25.20
N SER A 411 37.24 1.77 -24.16
CA SER A 411 36.76 0.73 -23.26
C SER A 411 35.28 0.40 -23.53
N GLY A 412 34.93 -0.88 -23.40
CA GLY A 412 33.55 -1.35 -23.51
C GLY A 412 33.37 -2.54 -24.44
N ALA A 413 32.26 -3.25 -24.25
CA ALA A 413 31.95 -4.47 -24.99
C ALA A 413 31.81 -4.24 -26.51
N PHE A 414 31.32 -3.06 -26.95
CA PHE A 414 31.23 -2.71 -28.36
C PHE A 414 32.61 -2.49 -28.98
N TRP A 415 33.45 -1.69 -28.33
CA TRP A 415 34.79 -1.38 -28.83
C TRP A 415 35.65 -2.64 -28.99
N ASN A 416 35.59 -3.53 -28.00
CA ASN A 416 36.30 -4.80 -28.01
C ASN A 416 35.80 -5.76 -29.11
N ALA A 417 34.59 -5.55 -29.63
CA ALA A 417 34.01 -6.33 -30.73
C ALA A 417 34.46 -5.86 -32.12
N LEU A 418 35.03 -4.66 -32.22
CA LEU A 418 35.50 -4.09 -33.48
C LEU A 418 36.91 -4.59 -33.79
N ASN A 419 37.17 -4.90 -35.07
CA ASN A 419 38.55 -5.05 -35.52
C ASN A 419 39.25 -3.68 -35.62
N LYS A 420 40.59 -3.69 -35.73
CA LYS A 420 41.38 -2.44 -35.73
C LYS A 420 40.96 -1.46 -36.83
N THR A 421 40.63 -1.94 -38.02
CA THR A 421 40.14 -1.09 -39.12
C THR A 421 38.82 -0.42 -38.79
N GLN A 422 37.89 -1.14 -38.16
CA GLN A 422 36.60 -0.59 -37.72
C GLN A 422 36.78 0.41 -36.58
N GLN A 423 37.69 0.13 -35.64
CA GLN A 423 38.03 1.08 -34.56
C GLN A 423 38.55 2.41 -35.13
N ASP A 424 39.50 2.36 -36.06
CA ASP A 424 40.10 3.57 -36.65
C ASP A 424 39.07 4.35 -37.50
N ALA A 425 38.19 3.65 -38.21
CA ALA A 425 37.09 4.26 -38.97
C ALA A 425 36.06 4.93 -38.05
N LEU A 426 35.72 4.32 -36.91
CA LEU A 426 34.77 4.87 -35.94
C LEU A 426 35.28 6.18 -35.33
N VAL A 427 36.56 6.21 -34.92
CA VAL A 427 37.20 7.42 -34.37
C VAL A 427 37.22 8.54 -35.41
N SER A 428 37.57 8.20 -36.66
CA SER A 428 37.64 9.18 -37.75
C SER A 428 36.26 9.78 -38.08
N ALA A 429 35.22 8.95 -38.12
CA ALA A 429 33.85 9.39 -38.39
C ALA A 429 33.29 10.25 -37.24
N ALA A 430 33.50 9.85 -35.99
CA ALA A 430 33.07 10.63 -34.82
C ALA A 430 33.71 12.03 -34.78
N ALA A 431 34.99 12.13 -35.16
CA ALA A 431 35.69 13.40 -35.27
C ALA A 431 35.16 14.28 -36.42
N ALA A 432 34.91 13.69 -37.60
CA ALA A 432 34.36 14.40 -38.75
C ALA A 432 32.94 14.95 -38.49
N ASP A 433 32.14 14.17 -37.76
CA ASP A 433 30.76 14.52 -37.40
C ASP A 433 30.64 15.46 -36.20
N LYS A 434 31.77 15.85 -35.62
CA LYS A 434 31.87 16.80 -34.49
C LYS A 434 31.05 16.35 -33.27
N LEU A 435 30.99 15.04 -33.00
CA LEU A 435 30.34 14.53 -31.81
C LEU A 435 31.29 14.58 -30.59
N PRO A 436 30.97 15.36 -29.53
CA PRO A 436 29.87 16.32 -29.38
C PRO A 436 30.39 17.74 -29.07
N GLN A 437 30.74 18.50 -30.11
CA GLN A 437 31.27 19.85 -29.93
C GLN A 437 30.18 20.95 -29.94
N SER A 438 28.91 20.64 -30.22
CA SER A 438 27.84 21.65 -30.25
C SER A 438 26.46 21.21 -29.73
N ALA A 439 26.28 19.94 -29.35
CA ALA A 439 24.98 19.42 -28.92
C ALA A 439 24.89 19.23 -27.40
N THR A 440 23.71 19.48 -26.82
CA THR A 440 23.38 19.18 -25.40
C THR A 440 22.87 17.75 -25.22
N GLU A 441 22.69 17.04 -26.32
CA GLU A 441 22.16 15.67 -26.39
C GLU A 441 22.75 14.99 -27.62
N VAL A 442 23.18 13.73 -27.48
CA VAL A 442 23.54 12.84 -28.59
C VAL A 442 22.36 11.94 -28.83
N THR A 443 21.76 11.98 -30.02
CA THR A 443 20.56 11.23 -30.37
C THR A 443 20.88 9.90 -31.08
N SER A 444 19.86 9.07 -31.26
CA SER A 444 19.94 7.84 -32.06
C SER A 444 20.41 8.10 -33.50
N ALA A 445 19.97 9.21 -34.10
CA ALA A 445 20.32 9.60 -35.45
C ALA A 445 21.79 10.00 -35.58
N ASP A 446 22.33 10.67 -34.57
CA ASP A 446 23.74 11.08 -34.53
C ASP A 446 24.66 9.85 -34.48
N VAL A 447 24.30 8.88 -33.66
CA VAL A 447 25.02 7.59 -33.52
C VAL A 447 24.94 6.78 -34.80
N GLN A 448 23.75 6.71 -35.40
CA GLN A 448 23.54 6.02 -36.66
C GLN A 448 24.37 6.65 -37.78
N LYS A 449 24.42 7.98 -37.86
CA LYS A 449 25.23 8.71 -38.85
C LYS A 449 26.72 8.39 -38.73
N VAL A 450 27.27 8.40 -37.51
CA VAL A 450 28.69 8.05 -37.29
C VAL A 450 28.99 6.61 -37.71
N LEU A 451 28.11 5.66 -37.40
CA LEU A 451 28.29 4.27 -37.79
C LEU A 451 28.19 4.07 -39.31
N GLU A 452 27.30 4.81 -39.97
CA GLU A 452 27.18 4.82 -41.43
C GLU A 452 28.44 5.39 -42.09
N ASP A 453 28.96 6.52 -41.60
CA ASP A 453 30.18 7.16 -42.11
C ASP A 453 31.44 6.32 -41.84
N ALA A 454 31.48 5.63 -40.69
CA ALA A 454 32.51 4.64 -40.38
C ALA A 454 32.37 3.33 -41.18
N LYS A 455 31.28 3.17 -41.94
CA LYS A 455 30.93 1.94 -42.69
C LYS A 455 30.80 0.70 -41.79
N ILE A 456 30.35 0.89 -40.55
CA ILE A 456 30.12 -0.18 -39.58
C ILE A 456 28.63 -0.53 -39.60
N SER A 457 28.26 -1.40 -40.54
CA SER A 457 26.88 -1.90 -40.67
C SER A 457 26.62 -3.17 -39.85
N THR A 458 27.67 -3.94 -39.55
CA THR A 458 27.62 -5.15 -38.73
C THR A 458 28.90 -5.36 -37.93
N ILE A 459 28.79 -5.99 -36.76
CA ILE A 459 29.93 -6.39 -35.92
C ILE A 459 29.82 -7.86 -35.54
N ILE A 460 30.94 -8.50 -35.17
CA ILE A 460 30.93 -9.84 -34.57
C ILE A 460 31.06 -9.67 -33.06
N PHE A 461 30.03 -10.07 -32.32
CA PHE A 461 30.04 -10.01 -30.86
C PHE A 461 29.59 -11.36 -30.29
N ASN A 462 30.37 -11.92 -29.36
CA ASN A 462 30.18 -13.27 -28.81
C ASN A 462 29.96 -14.36 -29.89
N GLY A 463 30.69 -14.26 -31.02
CA GLY A 463 30.62 -15.22 -32.12
C GLY A 463 29.41 -15.10 -33.05
N LYS A 464 28.57 -14.07 -32.89
CA LYS A 464 27.41 -13.80 -33.75
C LYS A 464 27.58 -12.49 -34.52
N THR A 465 27.15 -12.47 -35.78
CA THR A 465 27.03 -11.23 -36.58
C THR A 465 25.80 -10.47 -36.14
N ILE A 466 25.97 -9.19 -35.82
CA ILE A 466 24.86 -8.37 -35.31
C ILE A 466 24.82 -7.01 -36.01
N LYS A 467 23.61 -6.51 -36.22
CA LYS A 467 23.33 -5.24 -36.91
C LYS A 467 22.82 -4.20 -35.90
N PHE A 468 23.42 -3.01 -35.97
CA PHE A 468 22.95 -1.85 -35.22
C PHE A 468 21.69 -1.27 -35.88
N SER A 469 20.76 -0.77 -35.08
CA SER A 469 19.49 -0.25 -35.61
C SER A 469 18.93 0.97 -34.88
N ASN A 470 19.20 1.09 -33.59
CA ASN A 470 18.79 2.19 -32.76
C ASN A 470 19.74 2.34 -31.57
N ALA A 471 19.89 3.57 -31.11
CA ALA A 471 20.56 3.93 -29.86
C ALA A 471 19.61 4.78 -29.02
N ASP A 472 19.77 4.76 -27.70
CA ASP A 472 19.11 5.74 -26.86
C ASP A 472 19.86 7.07 -26.86
N ALA A 473 19.10 8.15 -26.84
CA ALA A 473 19.67 9.48 -26.74
C ALA A 473 20.27 9.71 -25.35
N VAL A 474 21.43 10.35 -25.30
CA VAL A 474 22.18 10.62 -24.08
C VAL A 474 22.41 12.12 -23.97
N SER A 475 21.87 12.73 -22.91
CA SER A 475 22.17 14.12 -22.58
C SER A 475 23.60 14.25 -22.09
N ILE A 476 24.30 15.26 -22.58
CA ILE A 476 25.71 15.50 -22.30
C ILE A 476 25.91 16.93 -21.82
N THR A 477 26.87 17.11 -20.92
CA THR A 477 27.34 18.43 -20.52
C THR A 477 28.56 18.76 -21.37
N PRO A 478 28.54 19.82 -22.20
CA PRO A 478 29.70 20.21 -22.99
C PRO A 478 30.88 20.53 -22.06
N SER A 479 31.97 19.77 -22.18
CA SER A 479 33.25 20.08 -21.55
C SER A 479 34.22 20.55 -22.62
N THR A 480 35.02 21.59 -22.32
CA THR A 480 36.09 22.08 -23.21
C THR A 480 37.27 21.12 -23.31
N ALA A 481 37.26 20.00 -22.58
CA ALA A 481 38.24 18.93 -22.69
C ALA A 481 37.52 17.58 -22.54
N THR A 482 37.55 16.79 -23.61
CA THR A 482 37.15 15.37 -23.73
C THR A 482 35.81 14.95 -23.09
N VAL A 483 34.82 14.59 -23.92
CA VAL A 483 33.55 14.01 -23.44
C VAL A 483 33.51 12.53 -23.80
N GLN A 484 33.36 11.68 -22.79
CA GLN A 484 32.92 10.29 -22.96
C GLN A 484 31.41 10.28 -23.10
N VAL A 485 30.88 9.80 -24.23
CA VAL A 485 29.42 9.62 -24.39
C VAL A 485 29.11 8.14 -24.35
N PRO A 486 28.63 7.59 -23.22
CA PRO A 486 28.17 6.21 -23.16
C PRO A 486 26.79 6.12 -23.81
N VAL A 487 26.74 5.71 -25.06
CA VAL A 487 25.50 5.44 -25.79
C VAL A 487 25.09 4.01 -25.60
N ILE A 488 23.80 3.79 -25.33
CA ILE A 488 23.26 2.44 -25.24
C ILE A 488 22.67 2.08 -26.60
N ALA A 489 23.22 1.05 -27.22
CA ALA A 489 22.76 0.49 -28.47
C ALA A 489 21.87 -0.72 -28.24
N HIS A 490 20.83 -0.88 -29.06
CA HIS A 490 20.07 -2.12 -29.15
C HIS A 490 20.29 -2.76 -30.51
N TYR A 491 20.28 -4.09 -30.50
CA TYR A 491 20.32 -4.87 -31.73
C TYR A 491 18.91 -5.11 -32.23
N ILE A 492 18.77 -5.12 -33.55
CA ILE A 492 17.64 -5.78 -34.21
C ILE A 492 18.12 -7.17 -34.63
N SER A 493 17.45 -8.22 -34.15
CA SER A 493 17.55 -9.54 -34.76
C SER A 493 16.88 -9.49 -36.13
N GLN A 494 17.47 -10.18 -37.12
CA GLN A 494 16.85 -10.37 -38.43
C GLN A 494 15.49 -11.07 -38.33
#